data_AF-A0A434RS09-F1
#
_entry.id   AF-A0A434RS09-F1
#
_cell.length_a   1.000
_cell.length_b   1.000
_cell.length_c   1.000
_cell.angle_alpha   90.00
_cell.angle_beta   90.00
_cell.angle_gamma   90.00
#
_symmetry.space_group_name_H-M   'P 1'
#
loop_
_entity.id
_entity.type
_entity.pdbx_description
1 polymer ?
#
loop_
_entity_poly.entity_id
_entity_poly.type
_entity_poly.pdbx_seq_one_letter_code
_entity_poly.pdbx_strand_id
1 'polypeptide(L)'
;MKSVLLLSALLLSSPALAQWKPSEKVETYAISGQSVEALYVSIGEKGPVIGRDSAGNGRRAIAQTNFKLTWQRDYQTEGDACVLKTARPKLIITYTLPKPAAKLAPAVQ
;
A
#
# COMPACT_ATOMS: atom_id res chain seq x y z
N MET A 1 -58.38 -22.42 13.08
CA MET A 1 -58.04 -21.06 12.61
C MET A 1 -56.82 -20.57 13.35
N LYS A 2 -55.76 -20.19 12.61
CA LYS A 2 -54.73 -19.21 12.99
C LYS A 2 -53.79 -19.68 14.14
N SER A 3 -52.48 -19.83 13.98
CA SER A 3 -51.58 -18.91 13.29
C SER A 3 -50.31 -19.65 12.89
N VAL A 4 -50.07 -19.68 11.58
CA VAL A 4 -48.72 -19.72 11.01
C VAL A 4 -48.07 -18.40 11.40
N LEU A 5 -46.99 -18.41 12.19
CA LEU A 5 -46.15 -17.22 12.33
C LEU A 5 -44.71 -17.58 11.99
N LEU A 6 -44.38 -17.12 10.78
CA LEU A 6 -43.10 -17.02 10.10
C LEU A 6 -41.90 -16.93 11.04
N LEU A 7 -41.05 -17.96 11.02
CA LEU A 7 -39.65 -17.86 11.41
C LEU A 7 -38.85 -17.32 10.21
N SER A 8 -39.13 -16.07 9.83
CA SER A 8 -38.48 -15.43 8.67
C SER A 8 -37.07 -14.99 9.05
N ALA A 9 -36.12 -15.90 8.81
CA ALA A 9 -34.73 -15.69 8.44
C ALA A 9 -34.17 -14.25 8.58
N LEU A 10 -33.58 -13.94 9.73
CA LEU A 10 -32.50 -12.95 9.83
C LEU A 10 -31.21 -13.57 9.28
N LEU A 11 -31.11 -13.66 7.95
CA LEU A 11 -29.82 -13.88 7.28
C LEU A 11 -29.02 -12.58 7.41
N LEU A 12 -28.37 -12.39 8.55
CA LEU A 12 -27.32 -11.39 8.70
C LEU A 12 -26.27 -11.70 7.62
N SER A 13 -26.24 -10.89 6.56
CA SER A 13 -25.22 -10.98 5.52
C SER A 13 -23.87 -10.78 6.20
N SER A 14 -23.19 -11.88 6.51
CA SER A 14 -21.83 -11.81 7.02
C SER A 14 -21.00 -11.24 5.88
N PRO A 15 -20.37 -10.06 6.05
CA PRO A 15 -19.45 -9.58 5.04
C PRO A 15 -18.43 -10.70 4.86
N ALA A 16 -18.25 -11.15 3.61
CA ALA A 16 -17.17 -12.06 3.29
C ALA A 16 -15.87 -11.30 3.61
N LEU A 17 -15.37 -11.49 4.83
CA LEU A 17 -14.04 -11.04 5.22
C LEU A 17 -13.08 -11.90 4.43
N ALA A 18 -12.79 -11.48 3.20
CA ALA A 18 -11.77 -12.08 2.39
C ALA A 18 -10.51 -12.12 3.27
N GLN A 19 -10.04 -13.32 3.61
CA GLN A 19 -8.90 -13.57 4.50
C GLN A 19 -7.57 -13.16 3.83
N TRP A 20 -7.49 -11.91 3.36
CA TRP A 20 -6.30 -11.35 2.75
C TRP A 20 -5.73 -10.30 3.68
N LYS A 21 -4.40 -10.32 3.82
CA LYS A 21 -3.64 -9.32 4.56
C LYS A 21 -2.71 -8.61 3.57
N PRO A 22 -2.60 -7.28 3.60
CA PRO A 22 -1.56 -6.57 2.85
C PRO A 22 -0.17 -7.05 3.28
N SER A 23 0.75 -7.15 2.33
CA SER A 23 2.18 -7.26 2.65
C SER A 23 2.80 -5.88 2.66
N GLU A 24 3.48 -5.53 3.75
CA GLU A 24 4.16 -4.25 3.91
C GLU A 24 5.67 -4.40 3.76
N LYS A 25 6.30 -3.49 3.02
CA LYS A 25 7.74 -3.44 2.79
C LYS A 25 8.27 -2.05 3.11
N VAL A 26 9.41 -1.98 3.78
CA VAL A 26 10.17 -0.73 3.93
C VAL A 26 11.36 -0.77 2.98
N GLU A 27 11.46 0.26 2.15
CA GLU A 27 12.63 0.56 1.32
C GLU A 27 13.26 1.86 1.83
N THR A 28 14.57 2.01 1.64
CA THR A 28 15.26 3.20 2.13
C THR A 28 16.15 3.81 1.07
N TYR A 29 16.22 5.14 1.07
CA TYR A 29 17.23 5.88 0.31
C TYR A 29 18.26 6.49 1.25
N ALA A 30 19.52 6.47 0.81
CA ALA A 30 20.65 6.88 1.63
C ALA A 30 20.74 8.41 1.72
N ILE A 31 20.82 8.95 2.93
CA ILE A 31 21.07 10.38 3.20
C ILE A 31 22.42 10.57 3.90
N SER A 32 23.02 11.75 3.72
CA SER A 32 24.35 12.10 4.23
C SER A 32 24.31 13.44 4.94
N GLY A 33 25.04 13.55 6.05
CA GLY A 33 25.12 14.77 6.85
C GLY A 33 25.52 14.47 8.30
N GLN A 34 26.07 15.46 9.00
CA GLN A 34 26.40 15.38 10.42
C GLN A 34 25.69 16.46 11.26
N SER A 35 24.84 17.26 10.62
CA SER A 35 23.95 18.25 11.25
C SER A 35 22.54 18.06 10.72
N VAL A 36 21.53 18.56 11.45
CA VAL A 36 20.12 18.50 11.03
C VAL A 36 19.92 19.15 9.66
N GLU A 37 20.47 20.34 9.48
CA GLU A 37 20.45 21.09 8.20
C GLU A 37 20.97 20.23 7.04
N ALA A 38 22.15 19.62 7.20
CA ALA A 38 22.78 18.83 6.15
C ALA A 38 21.96 17.58 5.80
N LEU A 39 21.34 16.95 6.81
CA LEU A 39 20.44 15.81 6.60
C LEU A 39 19.18 16.23 5.84
N TYR A 40 18.56 17.36 6.19
CA TYR A 40 17.39 17.88 5.49
C TYR A 40 17.69 18.28 4.03
N VAL A 41 18.85 18.88 3.77
CA VAL A 41 19.31 19.17 2.41
C VAL A 41 19.50 17.86 1.62
N SER A 42 20.20 16.88 2.19
CA SER A 42 20.38 15.57 1.54
C SER A 42 19.05 14.83 1.30
N ILE A 43 18.04 15.02 2.15
CA ILE A 43 16.68 14.50 1.95
C ILE A 43 16.05 15.14 0.70
N GLY A 44 16.12 16.47 0.56
CA GLY A 44 15.58 17.18 -0.60
C GLY A 44 16.22 16.77 -1.92
N GLU A 45 17.54 16.53 -1.92
CA GLU A 45 18.30 16.13 -3.10
C GLU A 45 18.04 14.66 -3.51
N LYS A 46 17.92 13.75 -2.53
CA LYS A 46 17.91 12.30 -2.77
C LYS A 46 16.55 11.64 -2.61
N GLY A 47 15.55 12.36 -2.09
CA GLY A 47 14.20 11.84 -1.90
C GLY A 47 13.57 11.31 -3.19
N PRO A 48 12.63 10.35 -3.12
CA PRO A 48 11.99 9.76 -4.30
C PRO A 48 11.36 10.82 -5.22
N VAL A 49 11.55 10.65 -6.53
CA VAL A 49 10.89 11.48 -7.54
C VAL A 49 9.45 11.01 -7.73
N ILE A 50 8.49 11.87 -7.40
CA ILE A 50 7.04 11.57 -7.42
C ILE A 50 6.32 12.23 -8.60
N GLY A 51 7.05 12.92 -9.48
CA GLY A 51 6.50 13.56 -10.67
C GLY A 51 7.49 14.57 -11.24
N ARG A 52 6.99 15.43 -12.13
CA ARG A 52 7.73 16.60 -12.65
C ARG A 52 7.05 17.90 -12.21
N ASP A 53 7.82 18.95 -12.03
CA ASP A 53 7.31 20.31 -11.85
C ASP A 53 7.03 20.98 -13.20
N SER A 54 6.52 22.22 -13.16
CA SER A 54 6.20 23.00 -14.36
C SER A 54 7.42 23.36 -15.23
N ALA A 55 8.63 23.30 -14.66
CA ALA A 55 9.88 23.53 -15.36
C ALA A 55 10.50 22.22 -15.90
N GLY A 56 9.87 21.07 -15.67
CA GLY A 56 10.33 19.76 -16.11
C GLY A 56 11.30 19.06 -15.16
N ASN A 57 11.63 19.66 -14.00
CA ASN A 57 12.50 19.03 -13.01
C ASN A 57 11.75 17.97 -12.20
N GLY A 58 12.48 17.01 -11.64
CA GLY A 58 11.90 15.98 -10.78
C GLY A 58 11.37 16.58 -9.47
N ARG A 59 10.05 16.47 -9.23
CA ARG A 59 9.43 16.82 -7.95
C ARG A 59 9.66 15.68 -6.96
N ARG A 60 10.30 15.96 -5.83
CA ARG A 60 10.70 14.96 -4.83
C ARG A 60 9.85 15.05 -3.56
N ALA A 61 9.78 13.93 -2.84
CA ALA A 61 9.16 13.85 -1.52
C ALA A 61 10.16 13.36 -0.47
N ILE A 62 9.93 13.70 0.80
CA ILE A 62 10.73 13.18 1.93
C ILE A 62 10.49 11.68 2.12
N ALA A 63 9.23 11.27 2.06
CA ALA A 63 8.80 9.88 2.15
C ALA A 63 7.74 9.62 1.09
N GLN A 64 7.69 8.38 0.60
CA GLN A 64 6.68 7.95 -0.36
C GLN A 64 6.06 6.64 0.10
N THR A 65 4.73 6.60 0.18
CA THR A 65 3.98 5.34 0.29
C THR A 65 3.45 5.00 -1.10
N ASN A 66 3.79 3.83 -1.60
CA ASN A 66 3.30 3.31 -2.87
C ASN A 66 2.62 1.96 -2.63
N PHE A 67 1.77 1.53 -3.57
CA PHE A 67 1.15 0.22 -3.49
C PHE A 67 1.04 -0.45 -4.84
N LYS A 68 1.08 -1.78 -4.82
CA LYS A 68 0.78 -2.65 -5.95
C LYS A 68 -0.41 -3.53 -5.58
N LEU A 69 -1.55 -3.28 -6.22
CA LEU A 69 -2.75 -4.10 -6.09
C LEU A 69 -2.89 -5.00 -7.32
N THR A 70 -2.95 -6.31 -7.09
CA THR A 70 -3.16 -7.33 -8.13
C THR A 70 -4.30 -8.25 -7.72
N TRP A 71 -4.85 -8.98 -8.69
CA TRP A 71 -5.95 -9.92 -8.47
C TRP A 71 -5.62 -11.26 -9.11
N GLN A 72 -5.71 -12.34 -8.33
CA GLN A 72 -5.83 -13.69 -8.88
C GLN A 72 -7.30 -13.94 -9.19
N ARG A 73 -7.62 -14.21 -10.45
CA ARG A 73 -8.99 -14.45 -10.92
C ARG A 73 -9.10 -15.88 -11.43
N ASP A 74 -10.21 -16.54 -11.12
CA ASP A 74 -10.53 -17.88 -11.58
C ASP A 74 -11.81 -17.83 -12.41
N TYR A 75 -11.66 -18.02 -13.73
CA TYR A 75 -12.78 -18.07 -14.67
C TYR A 75 -13.05 -19.53 -15.00
N GLN A 76 -14.29 -19.98 -14.78
CA GLN A 76 -14.70 -21.35 -15.07
C GLN A 76 -15.93 -21.35 -15.97
N THR A 77 -16.05 -22.38 -16.79
CA THR A 77 -17.26 -22.62 -17.57
C THR A 77 -18.33 -23.24 -16.67
N GLU A 78 -19.52 -22.66 -16.67
CA GLU A 78 -20.71 -23.21 -16.02
C GLU A 78 -21.85 -23.23 -17.05
N GLY A 79 -22.22 -24.44 -17.50
CA GLY A 79 -23.18 -24.59 -18.59
C GLY A 79 -22.65 -24.01 -19.90
N ASP A 80 -23.40 -23.09 -20.48
CA ASP A 80 -23.06 -22.33 -21.69
C ASP A 80 -22.40 -20.98 -21.41
N ALA A 81 -22.13 -20.65 -20.14
CA ALA A 81 -21.55 -19.39 -19.71
C ALA A 81 -20.13 -19.53 -19.12
N CYS A 82 -19.36 -18.44 -19.16
CA CYS A 82 -18.10 -18.31 -18.42
C CYS A 82 -18.33 -17.39 -17.21
N VAL A 83 -18.02 -17.89 -16.02
CA VAL A 83 -18.25 -17.16 -14.77
C VAL A 83 -16.95 -16.96 -14.00
N LEU A 84 -16.85 -15.82 -13.32
CA LEU A 84 -15.75 -15.52 -12.40
C LEU A 84 -16.05 -16.18 -11.05
N LYS A 85 -15.49 -17.38 -10.84
CA LYS A 85 -15.68 -18.15 -9.61
C LYS A 85 -15.04 -17.50 -8.40
N THR A 86 -13.81 -16.98 -8.55
CA THR A 86 -13.13 -16.29 -7.45
C THR A 86 -12.30 -15.12 -7.95
N ALA A 87 -12.17 -14.10 -7.09
CA ALA A 87 -11.26 -12.98 -7.26
C ALA A 87 -10.56 -12.71 -5.93
N ARG A 88 -9.27 -13.05 -5.82
CA ARG A 88 -8.48 -12.86 -4.61
C ARG A 88 -7.51 -11.69 -4.78
N PRO A 89 -7.59 -10.64 -3.96
CA PRO A 89 -6.68 -9.52 -4.05
C PRO A 89 -5.33 -9.86 -3.42
N LYS A 90 -4.27 -9.23 -3.94
CA LYS A 90 -2.94 -9.17 -3.35
C LYS A 90 -2.47 -7.72 -3.39
N LEU A 91 -2.36 -7.12 -2.21
CA LEU A 91 -1.87 -5.75 -2.01
C LEU A 91 -0.46 -5.79 -1.40
N ILE A 92 0.46 -5.10 -2.04
CA ILE A 92 1.79 -4.82 -1.52
C ILE A 92 1.86 -3.32 -1.26
N ILE A 93 2.20 -2.91 -0.03
CA ILE A 93 2.44 -1.51 0.34
C ILE A 93 3.94 -1.33 0.55
N THR A 94 4.53 -0.35 -0.09
CA THR A 94 5.96 -0.02 0.05
C THR A 94 6.10 1.38 0.64
N TYR A 95 6.82 1.49 1.75
CA TYR A 95 7.21 2.76 2.36
C TYR A 95 8.67 3.05 2.02
N THR A 96 8.93 4.15 1.33
CA THR A 96 10.28 4.60 1.01
C THR A 96 10.68 5.72 1.97
N LEU A 97 11.68 5.46 2.82
CA LEU A 97 12.09 6.34 3.93
C LEU A 97 13.58 6.73 3.84
N PRO A 98 13.96 7.92 4.34
CA PRO A 98 15.38 8.27 4.45
C PRO A 98 16.08 7.38 5.46
N LYS A 99 17.32 6.98 5.16
CA LYS A 99 18.19 6.28 6.09
C LYS A 99 19.60 6.89 6.07
N PRO A 100 20.16 7.30 7.23
CA PRO A 100 21.55 7.75 7.30
C PRO A 100 22.51 6.70 6.75
N ALA A 101 23.37 7.11 5.83
CA ALA A 101 24.40 6.24 5.25
C ALA A 101 25.56 5.97 6.23
N ALA A 102 25.72 6.84 7.23
CA ALA A 102 26.76 6.77 8.25
C ALA A 102 26.14 6.92 9.64
N LYS A 103 26.92 6.58 10.68
CA LYS A 103 26.54 6.87 12.07
C LYS A 103 26.34 8.38 12.22
N LEU A 104 25.20 8.75 12.77
CA LEU A 104 24.86 10.12 13.10
C LEU A 104 25.71 10.61 14.27
N ALA A 105 26.10 11.89 14.24
CA ALA A 105 26.73 12.53 15.39
C ALA A 105 25.78 12.52 16.59
N PRO A 106 26.28 12.45 17.85
CA PRO A 106 25.43 12.32 19.03
C PRO A 106 24.36 13.41 19.16
N ALA A 107 24.66 14.63 18.69
CA ALA A 107 23.73 15.76 18.72
C ALA A 107 22.53 15.62 17.76
N VAL A 108 22.54 14.63 16.86
CA VAL A 108 21.52 14.41 15.83
C VAL A 108 21.04 12.94 15.77
N GLN A 109 21.40 12.12 16.77
CA GLN A 109 20.98 10.72 16.88
C GLN A 109 19.55 10.55 17.40
#